data_AF-A0A0P7UC41-F1
#
_entry.id   AF-A0A0P7UC41-F1
#
_cell.length_a   1.000
_cell.length_b   1.000
_cell.length_c   1.000
_cell.angle_alpha   90.00
_cell.angle_beta   90.00
_cell.angle_gamma   90.00
#
_symmetry.space_group_name_H-M   'P 1'
#
loop_
_entity.id
_entity.type
_entity.pdbx_description
1 polymer ?
#
loop_
_entity_poly.entity_id
_entity_poly.type
_entity_poly.pdbx_seq_one_letter_code
_entity_poly.pdbx_strand_id
1 'polypeptide(L)'
;MDDCDVIGEEEVKEIREALEGNNLASAAEKIQGYINQVDHVTLNIAVTGESGSGKSTFVNAFRGVGDDETDSAPTGVVETTMEPKCYPHPKYPNV
;
A
#
# COMPACT_ATOMS: atom_id res chain seq x y z
N MET A 1 5.83 13.86 13.05
CA MET A 1 5.35 12.58 12.50
C MET A 1 3.89 12.82 12.33
N ASP A 2 3.44 13.07 11.12
CA ASP A 2 2.02 13.28 10.86
C ASP A 2 1.29 12.00 11.26
N ASP A 3 0.31 12.14 12.15
CA ASP A 3 -0.58 11.06 12.53
C ASP A 3 -1.37 10.68 11.28
N CYS A 4 -0.93 9.62 10.59
CA CYS A 4 -1.69 9.06 9.48
C CYS A 4 -2.82 8.25 10.10
N ASP A 5 -3.89 8.96 10.48
CA ASP A 5 -5.09 8.33 11.03
C ASP A 5 -5.68 7.40 9.97
N VAL A 6 -5.62 6.09 10.26
CA VAL A 6 -6.14 5.03 9.38
C VAL A 6 -7.67 5.11 9.26
N ILE A 7 -8.33 5.78 10.20
CA ILE A 7 -9.76 5.99 10.28
C ILE A 7 -10.00 7.49 10.52
N GLY A 8 -10.72 8.15 9.63
CA GLY A 8 -10.97 9.59 9.70
C GLY A 8 -12.00 9.98 10.77
N GLU A 9 -12.09 11.29 11.04
CA GLU A 9 -12.98 11.84 12.07
C GLU A 9 -14.46 11.52 11.81
N GLU A 10 -14.88 11.45 10.54
CA GLU A 10 -16.25 11.10 10.16
C GLU A 10 -16.57 9.64 10.47
N GLU A 11 -15.66 8.70 10.15
CA GLU A 11 -15.82 7.29 10.48
C GLU A 11 -15.85 7.07 12.00
N VAL A 12 -14.98 7.77 12.74
CA VAL A 12 -14.97 7.74 14.21
C VAL A 12 -16.29 8.25 14.79
N LYS A 13 -16.85 9.31 14.21
CA LYS A 13 -18.15 9.85 14.63
C LYS A 13 -19.28 8.85 14.39
N GLU A 14 -19.32 8.19 13.24
CA GLU A 14 -20.34 7.17 12.94
C GLU A 14 -20.28 5.97 13.89
N ILE A 15 -19.08 5.52 14.26
CA ILE A 15 -18.89 4.45 15.24
C ILE A 15 -19.40 4.89 16.61
N ARG A 16 -19.08 6.12 17.02
CA ARG A 16 -19.51 6.68 18.31
C ARG A 16 -21.03 6.78 18.40
N GLU A 17 -21.70 7.27 17.37
CA GLU A 17 -23.17 7.36 17.33
C GLU A 17 -23.82 5.96 17.47
N ALA A 18 -23.25 4.94 16.81
CA ALA A 18 -23.74 3.57 16.93
C ALA A 18 -23.56 2.99 18.35
N LEU A 19 -22.47 3.33 19.04
CA LEU A 19 -22.20 2.94 20.42
C LEU A 19 -23.15 3.64 21.41
N GLU A 20 -23.37 4.95 21.23
CA GLU A 20 -24.29 5.75 22.06
C GLU A 20 -25.76 5.27 21.92
N GLY A 21 -26.12 4.72 20.75
CA GLY A 21 -27.40 4.06 20.52
C GLY A 21 -27.59 2.69 21.18
N ASN A 22 -26.65 2.23 22.02
CA ASN A 22 -26.57 0.86 22.57
C ASN A 22 -26.57 -0.26 21.50
N ASN A 23 -26.19 0.07 20.27
CA ASN A 23 -26.19 -0.88 19.16
C ASN A 23 -24.77 -1.39 18.89
N LEU A 24 -24.27 -2.23 19.81
CA LEU A 24 -22.93 -2.83 19.72
C LEU A 24 -22.70 -3.60 18.43
N ALA A 25 -23.74 -4.29 17.92
CA ALA A 25 -23.65 -5.04 16.67
C ALA A 25 -23.41 -4.10 15.49
N SER A 26 -24.17 -3.01 15.38
CA SER A 26 -23.99 -2.03 14.31
C SER A 26 -22.64 -1.31 14.38
N ALA A 27 -22.15 -0.99 15.59
CA ALA A 27 -20.83 -0.42 15.78
C ALA A 27 -19.72 -1.39 15.31
N ALA A 28 -19.83 -2.68 15.67
CA ALA A 28 -18.88 -3.70 15.25
C ALA A 28 -18.90 -3.91 13.72
N GLU A 29 -20.08 -3.93 13.11
CA GLU A 29 -20.23 -4.00 11.65
C GLU A 29 -19.56 -2.82 10.94
N LYS A 30 -19.75 -1.59 11.44
CA LYS A 30 -19.09 -0.38 10.91
C LYS A 30 -17.57 -0.48 11.01
N ILE A 31 -17.03 -0.82 12.18
CA ILE A 31 -15.58 -0.99 12.39
C ILE A 31 -15.01 -2.03 11.41
N GLN A 32 -15.65 -3.19 11.31
CA GLN A 32 -15.20 -4.25 10.40
C GLN A 32 -15.29 -3.79 8.94
N GLY A 33 -16.33 -3.04 8.58
CA GLY A 33 -16.49 -2.44 7.26
C GLY A 33 -15.37 -1.48 6.91
N TYR A 34 -14.91 -0.65 7.85
CA TYR A 34 -13.80 0.28 7.61
C TYR A 34 -12.45 -0.45 7.54
N ILE A 35 -12.19 -1.41 8.42
CA ILE A 35 -10.97 -2.24 8.35
C ILE A 35 -10.90 -2.94 6.98
N ASN A 36 -12.00 -3.55 6.55
CA ASN A 36 -12.07 -4.20 5.25
C ASN A 36 -11.82 -3.22 4.10
N GLN A 37 -12.34 -2.00 4.17
CA GLN A 37 -12.08 -0.98 3.15
C GLN A 37 -10.59 -0.63 3.08
N VAL A 38 -9.96 -0.37 4.21
CA VAL A 38 -8.53 -0.01 4.30
C VAL A 38 -7.63 -1.16 3.82
N ASP A 39 -7.92 -2.40 4.24
CA ASP A 39 -7.10 -3.58 3.87
C ASP A 39 -7.11 -3.88 2.37
N HIS A 40 -8.15 -3.45 1.64
CA HIS A 40 -8.33 -3.71 0.21
C HIS A 40 -8.00 -2.50 -0.68
N VAL A 41 -7.50 -1.39 -0.11
CA VAL A 41 -7.03 -0.26 -0.91
C VAL A 41 -5.85 -0.70 -1.79
N THR A 42 -5.93 -0.36 -3.08
CA THR A 42 -4.84 -0.58 -4.04
C THR A 42 -4.04 0.71 -4.22
N LEU A 43 -2.72 0.62 -4.08
CA LEU A 43 -1.79 1.72 -4.33
C LEU A 43 -0.89 1.37 -5.52
N ASN A 44 -0.93 2.19 -6.57
CA ASN A 44 -0.06 2.02 -7.74
C ASN A 44 0.98 3.14 -7.78
N ILE A 45 2.26 2.78 -7.79
CA ILE A 45 3.38 3.74 -7.80
C ILE A 45 4.15 3.60 -9.11
N ALA A 46 4.21 4.69 -9.89
CA ALA A 46 5.03 4.75 -11.10
C ALA A 46 6.41 5.34 -10.79
N VAL A 47 7.48 4.58 -11.06
CA VAL A 47 8.88 5.04 -10.93
C VAL A 47 9.45 5.32 -12.32
N THR A 48 9.88 6.55 -12.56
CA THR A 48 10.41 7.02 -13.86
C THR A 48 11.77 7.71 -13.70
N GLY A 49 12.48 7.89 -14.82
CA GLY A 49 13.81 8.52 -14.86
C GLY A 49 14.73 7.90 -15.90
N GLU A 50 15.88 8.53 -16.12
CA GLU A 50 16.88 8.13 -17.12
C GLU A 50 17.49 6.74 -16.85
N SER A 51 18.11 6.12 -17.86
CA SER A 51 18.82 4.85 -17.68
C SER A 51 19.96 5.00 -16.66
N GLY A 52 20.18 3.98 -15.83
CA GLY A 52 21.23 4.01 -14.80
C GLY A 52 20.94 4.87 -13.57
N SER A 53 19.77 5.52 -13.46
CA SER A 53 19.41 6.36 -12.30
C SER A 53 19.03 5.58 -11.02
N GLY A 54 19.09 4.25 -11.06
CA GLY A 54 18.79 3.40 -9.90
C GLY A 54 17.31 3.05 -9.69
N LYS A 55 16.44 3.23 -10.69
CA LYS A 55 14.99 2.92 -10.58
C LYS A 55 14.70 1.51 -10.08
N SER A 56 15.33 0.49 -10.67
CA SER A 56 15.12 -0.91 -10.26
C SER A 56 15.61 -1.16 -8.83
N THR A 57 16.77 -0.60 -8.47
CA THR A 57 17.30 -0.66 -7.10
C THR A 57 16.34 -0.01 -6.10
N PHE A 58 15.74 1.13 -6.46
CA PHE A 58 14.71 1.77 -5.64
C PHE A 58 13.49 0.87 -5.45
N VAL A 59 12.98 0.25 -6.53
CA VAL A 59 11.83 -0.67 -6.45
C VAL A 59 12.15 -1.87 -5.55
N ASN A 60 13.34 -2.45 -5.66
CA ASN A 60 13.78 -3.57 -4.82
C ASN A 60 13.89 -3.16 -3.35
N ALA A 61 14.57 -2.04 -3.07
CA ALA A 61 14.71 -1.49 -1.73
C ALA A 61 13.36 -1.14 -1.10
N PHE A 62 12.44 -0.53 -1.86
CA PHE A 62 11.08 -0.22 -1.42
C PHE A 62 10.30 -1.49 -1.06
N ARG A 63 10.47 -2.56 -1.84
CA ARG A 63 9.84 -3.87 -1.59
C ARG A 63 10.54 -4.69 -0.49
N GLY A 64 11.70 -4.24 0.00
CA GLY A 64 12.53 -4.97 0.95
C GLY A 64 13.12 -6.27 0.38
N VAL A 65 13.29 -6.34 -0.95
CA VAL A 65 13.80 -7.51 -1.68
C VAL A 65 15.25 -7.24 -2.08
N GLY A 66 16.15 -8.22 -1.92
CA GLY A 66 17.54 -8.10 -2.37
C GLY A 66 17.66 -8.05 -3.90
N ASP A 67 18.72 -7.45 -4.44
CA ASP A 67 18.85 -7.27 -5.91
C ASP A 67 19.03 -8.60 -6.70
N ASP A 68 19.43 -9.68 -6.03
CA ASP A 68 19.71 -11.00 -6.63
C ASP A 68 18.60 -12.04 -6.39
N GLU A 69 17.46 -11.63 -5.82
CA GLU A 69 16.34 -12.54 -5.56
C GLU A 69 15.49 -12.81 -6.83
N THR A 70 14.76 -13.93 -6.83
CA THR A 70 13.98 -14.37 -8.00
C THR A 70 12.90 -13.36 -8.42
N ASP A 71 12.35 -12.62 -7.45
CA ASP A 71 11.27 -11.65 -7.66
C ASP A 71 11.75 -10.20 -7.80
N SER A 72 13.06 -9.99 -7.92
CA SER A 72 13.68 -8.66 -8.00
C SER A 72 13.44 -7.99 -9.34
N ALA A 73 13.28 -6.67 -9.29
CA ALA A 73 13.36 -5.84 -10.47
C ALA A 73 14.80 -5.93 -11.03
N PRO A 74 14.98 -6.28 -12.31
CA PRO A 74 16.29 -6.44 -12.90
C PRO A 74 17.01 -5.10 -12.91
N THR A 75 18.21 -5.09 -12.33
CA THR A 75 19.10 -3.93 -12.25
C THR A 75 20.13 -3.98 -13.39
N GLY A 76 20.56 -2.80 -13.86
CA GLY A 76 21.49 -2.70 -14.98
C GLY A 76 21.67 -1.25 -15.43
N VAL A 77 22.81 -0.97 -16.07
CA VAL A 77 23.15 0.37 -16.61
C VAL A 77 22.51 0.62 -17.98
N VAL A 78 22.24 -0.45 -18.71
CA VAL A 78 21.47 -0.46 -19.97
C VAL A 78 19.97 -0.48 -19.63
N GLU A 79 19.12 0.16 -20.44
CA GLU A 79 17.67 0.10 -20.24
C GLU A 79 17.18 -1.35 -20.15
N THR A 80 16.86 -1.79 -18.93
CA THR A 80 16.40 -3.15 -18.63
C THR A 80 14.89 -3.31 -18.82
N THR A 81 14.16 -2.21 -19.01
CA THR A 81 12.69 -2.17 -19.00
C THR A 81 12.18 -1.26 -20.12
N MET A 82 11.80 -1.82 -21.27
CA MET A 82 11.21 -1.08 -22.40
C MET A 82 9.67 -0.92 -22.27
N GLU A 83 9.02 -1.77 -21.47
CA GLU A 83 7.59 -1.71 -21.15
C GLU A 83 7.39 -1.58 -19.64
N PRO A 84 6.42 -0.78 -19.15
CA PRO A 84 6.13 -0.69 -17.72
C PRO A 84 5.85 -2.07 -17.11
N LYS A 85 6.62 -2.45 -16.09
CA LYS A 85 6.44 -3.71 -15.36
C LYS A 85 6.06 -3.45 -13.91
N CYS A 86 4.97 -4.07 -13.47
CA CYS A 86 4.52 -4.01 -12.08
C CYS A 86 5.31 -4.99 -11.20
N TYR A 87 5.58 -4.57 -9.97
CA TYR A 87 6.28 -5.35 -8.96
C TYR A 87 5.53 -5.29 -7.64
N PRO A 88 4.60 -6.24 -7.37
CA PRO A 88 3.86 -6.25 -6.11
C PRO A 88 4.78 -6.36 -4.90
N HIS A 89 4.41 -5.69 -3.81
CA HIS A 89 5.13 -5.77 -2.55
C HIS A 89 4.88 -7.14 -1.87
N PRO A 90 5.93 -7.90 -1.47
CA PRO A 90 5.78 -9.26 -0.94
C PRO A 90 4.85 -9.37 0.28
N LYS A 91 4.90 -8.37 1.16
CA LYS A 91 4.05 -8.28 2.36
C LYS A 91 2.70 -7.59 2.12
N TYR A 92 2.58 -6.75 1.09
CA TYR A 92 1.42 -5.89 0.86
C TYR A 92 1.02 -6.00 -0.63
N PRO A 93 0.35 -7.09 -1.03
CA PRO A 93 0.14 -7.40 -2.46
C PRO A 93 -0.65 -6.36 -3.25
N ASN A 94 -1.38 -5.47 -2.56
CA ASN A 94 -2.14 -4.37 -3.15
C ASN A 94 -1.29 -3.10 -3.38
N VAL A 95 0.03 -3.18 -3.15
CA VAL A 95 1.03 -2.11 -3.34
C VAL A 95 2.07 -2.55 -4.36
#